data_AF-A0A1Y5HU38-F1
#
_entry.id   AF-A0A1Y5HU38-F1
#
_cell.length_a   1.000
_cell.length_b   1.000
_cell.length_c   1.000
_cell.angle_alpha   90.00
_cell.angle_beta   90.00
_cell.angle_gamma   90.00
#
_symmetry.space_group_name_H-M   'P 1'
#
loop_
_entity.id
_entity.type
_entity.pdbx_description
1 polymer ?
#
loop_
_entity_poly.entity_id
_entity_poly.type
_entity_poly.pdbx_seq_one_letter_code
_entity_poly.pdbx_strand_id
1 'polypeptide(L)'
;MKIRKLTSAEFHATKIGKPEKIEAGEPLFDFWAYVEAIPAEDFGENDCTAGVVGHVYRMEDKFEHVLIQSQYAEIAMALVLDLAKKEVYGHYLLDIRRGLPVV
;
A
#
# COMPACT_ATOMS: atom_id res chain seq x y z
N MET A 1 3.29 12.62 -12.04
CA MET A 1 3.20 11.52 -11.06
C MET A 1 3.36 10.20 -11.81
N LYS A 2 4.27 9.32 -11.40
CA LYS A 2 4.53 8.06 -12.10
C LYS A 2 3.92 6.91 -11.29
N ILE A 3 2.89 6.28 -11.82
CA ILE A 3 2.28 5.10 -11.20
C ILE A 3 3.22 3.92 -11.40
N ARG A 4 3.63 3.31 -10.30
CA ARG A 4 4.55 2.19 -10.26
C ARG A 4 3.91 1.03 -9.52
N LYS A 5 3.57 -0.01 -10.26
CA LYS A 5 3.26 -1.32 -9.71
C LYS A 5 4.54 -1.98 -9.26
N LEU A 6 4.64 -2.28 -7.97
CA LEU A 6 5.75 -3.01 -7.39
C LEU A 6 5.58 -4.49 -7.68
N THR A 7 6.70 -5.17 -7.88
CA THR A 7 6.75 -6.63 -7.84
C THR A 7 6.74 -7.12 -6.40
N SER A 8 6.43 -8.40 -6.20
CA SER A 8 6.50 -9.00 -4.86
C SER A 8 7.87 -8.82 -4.21
N ALA A 9 8.96 -8.94 -4.99
CA ALA A 9 10.32 -8.74 -4.49
C ALA A 9 10.58 -7.30 -4.05
N GLU A 10 10.12 -6.30 -4.81
CA GLU A 10 10.27 -4.89 -4.45
C GLU A 10 9.46 -4.52 -3.20
N PHE A 11 8.23 -5.01 -3.08
CA PHE A 11 7.41 -4.80 -1.89
C PHE A 11 8.02 -5.49 -0.65
N HIS A 12 8.60 -6.68 -0.79
CA HIS A 12 9.32 -7.31 0.32
C HIS A 12 10.61 -6.58 0.67
N ALA A 13 11.28 -5.96 -0.31
CA ALA A 13 12.47 -5.15 -0.06
C ALA A 13 12.16 -3.86 0.71
N THR A 14 10.92 -3.37 0.67
CA THR A 14 10.49 -2.20 1.46
C THR A 14 10.06 -2.57 2.87
N LYS A 15 9.91 -3.88 3.18
CA LYS A 15 9.75 -4.37 4.56
C LYS A 15 11.09 -4.26 5.29
N ILE A 16 11.32 -3.13 5.95
CA ILE A 16 12.54 -2.85 6.70
C ILE A 16 12.23 -2.92 8.19
N GLY A 17 13.09 -3.62 8.93
CA GLY A 17 13.00 -3.69 10.39
C GLY A 17 11.72 -4.37 10.86
N LYS A 18 11.21 -3.91 12.00
CA LYS A 18 9.94 -4.38 12.56
C LYS A 18 8.82 -3.42 12.16
N PRO A 19 7.81 -3.84 11.38
CA PRO A 19 6.69 -2.98 11.04
C PRO A 19 5.95 -2.53 12.30
N GLU A 20 5.83 -1.23 12.46
CA GLU A 20 5.01 -0.62 13.51
C GLU A 20 3.65 -0.27 12.95
N LYS A 21 2.59 -0.82 13.54
CA LYS A 21 1.23 -0.45 13.16
C LYS A 21 0.96 0.97 13.66
N ILE A 22 0.73 1.87 12.74
CA ILE A 22 0.32 3.25 13.02
C ILE A 22 -1.22 3.25 13.02
N GLU A 23 -1.83 3.81 14.06
CA GLU A 23 -3.26 4.12 13.97
C GLU A 23 -3.45 5.10 12.82
N ALA A 24 -4.44 4.84 11.95
CA ALA A 24 -4.71 5.66 10.77
C ALA A 24 -5.03 7.11 11.19
N GLY A 25 -3.98 7.91 11.38
CA GLY A 25 -4.03 9.33 11.63
C GLY A 25 -4.01 10.11 10.31
N GLU A 26 -3.88 11.43 10.41
CA GLU A 26 -3.76 12.28 9.24
C GLU A 26 -2.61 11.81 8.34
N PRO A 27 -2.87 11.56 7.05
CA PRO A 27 -1.83 11.14 6.12
C PRO A 27 -0.76 12.23 6.02
N LEU A 28 0.52 11.84 6.09
CA LEU A 28 1.66 12.77 6.07
C LEU A 28 1.70 13.65 4.81
N PHE A 29 1.12 13.15 3.73
CA PHE A 29 0.90 13.86 2.48
C PHE A 29 -0.29 13.25 1.74
N ASP A 30 -0.85 14.01 0.79
CA ASP A 30 -1.96 13.53 -0.03
C ASP A 30 -1.47 12.46 -1.03
N PHE A 31 -1.87 11.22 -0.79
CA PHE A 31 -1.66 10.09 -1.71
C PHE A 31 -2.94 9.67 -2.43
N TRP A 32 -4.08 10.33 -2.18
CA TRP A 32 -5.35 10.00 -2.84
C TRP A 32 -5.26 10.22 -4.35
N ALA A 33 -4.61 11.32 -4.77
CA ALA A 33 -4.34 11.55 -6.18
C ALA A 33 -3.60 10.38 -6.83
N TYR A 34 -2.69 9.72 -6.10
CA TYR A 34 -1.99 8.52 -6.60
C TYR A 34 -2.94 7.34 -6.71
N VAL A 35 -3.77 7.09 -5.68
CA VAL A 35 -4.76 6.00 -5.67
C VAL A 35 -5.74 6.14 -6.82
N GLU A 36 -6.27 7.35 -7.06
CA GLU A 36 -7.18 7.65 -8.18
C GLU A 36 -6.53 7.45 -9.56
N ALA A 37 -5.20 7.60 -9.63
CA ALA A 37 -4.45 7.39 -10.85
C ALA A 37 -4.00 5.93 -11.06
N ILE A 38 -4.18 5.03 -10.07
CA ILE A 38 -3.90 3.61 -10.25
C ILE A 38 -4.90 3.05 -11.29
N PRO A 39 -4.43 2.39 -12.35
CA PRO A 39 -5.32 1.82 -13.35
C PRO A 39 -6.14 0.67 -12.74
N ALA A 40 -7.39 0.53 -13.17
CA ALA A 40 -8.27 -0.59 -12.77
C ALA A 40 -7.59 -1.97 -12.93
N GLU A 41 -6.77 -2.12 -13.97
CA GLU A 41 -6.00 -3.33 -14.27
C GLU A 41 -5.02 -3.73 -13.13
N ASP A 42 -4.53 -2.75 -12.37
CA ASP A 42 -3.64 -3.01 -11.23
C ASP A 42 -4.39 -3.46 -9.97
N PHE A 43 -5.67 -3.11 -9.87
CA PHE A 43 -6.58 -3.67 -8.88
C PHE A 43 -7.06 -5.10 -9.26
N GLY A 44 -6.80 -5.52 -10.50
CA GLY A 44 -7.21 -6.81 -11.04
C GLY A 44 -8.73 -6.86 -11.24
N GLU A 45 -9.36 -7.98 -10.89
CA GLU A 45 -10.83 -8.13 -10.91
C GLU A 45 -11.50 -7.64 -9.61
N ASN A 46 -10.74 -7.02 -8.70
CA ASN A 46 -11.22 -6.68 -7.37
C ASN A 46 -11.50 -5.19 -7.26
N ASP A 47 -12.70 -4.84 -6.81
CA ASP A 47 -13.03 -3.45 -6.55
C ASP A 47 -12.37 -2.97 -5.25
N CYS A 48 -11.28 -2.23 -5.39
CA CYS A 48 -10.62 -1.52 -4.29
C CYS A 48 -10.92 -0.01 -4.32
N THR A 49 -11.86 0.43 -5.17
CA THR A 49 -12.19 1.86 -5.32
C THR A 49 -12.98 2.42 -4.12
N ALA A 50 -13.44 1.54 -3.22
CA ALA A 50 -14.08 1.95 -1.97
C ALA A 50 -13.17 2.81 -1.07
N GLY A 51 -11.84 2.79 -1.29
CA GLY A 51 -10.92 3.71 -0.62
C GLY A 51 -10.88 3.54 0.90
N VAL A 52 -11.17 2.35 1.42
CA VAL A 52 -11.15 2.12 2.86
C VAL A 52 -9.72 1.83 3.29
N VAL A 53 -9.04 2.83 3.87
CA VAL A 53 -7.75 2.60 4.52
C VAL A 53 -7.98 1.71 5.74
N GLY A 54 -7.54 0.47 5.67
CA GLY A 54 -7.69 -0.49 6.76
C GLY A 54 -6.59 -0.35 7.80
N HIS A 55 -5.33 -0.42 7.35
CA HIS A 55 -4.17 -0.43 8.24
C HIS A 55 -2.99 0.33 7.63
N VAL A 56 -2.23 1.01 8.49
CA VAL A 56 -0.99 1.67 8.12
C VAL A 56 0.16 1.05 8.91
N TYR A 57 1.23 0.68 8.23
CA TYR A 57 2.42 0.09 8.84
C TYR A 57 3.66 0.91 8.47
N ARG A 58 4.43 1.34 9.46
CA ARG A 58 5.69 2.07 9.24
C ARG A 58 6.87 1.11 9.30
N MET A 59 7.71 1.14 8.27
CA MET A 59 8.89 0.29 8.07
C MET A 59 10.15 1.11 8.33
N GLU A 60 10.44 1.34 9.62
CA GLU A 60 11.38 2.36 10.08
C GLU A 60 11.04 3.75 9.49
N ASP A 61 11.80 4.81 9.80
CA ASP A 61 11.53 6.16 9.27
C ASP A 61 11.80 6.32 7.75
N LYS A 62 11.70 5.22 7.00
CA LYS A 62 11.98 5.15 5.56
C LYS A 62 10.71 4.97 4.74
N PHE A 63 9.91 3.96 5.07
CA PHE A 63 8.71 3.64 4.29
C PHE A 63 7.47 3.50 5.17
N GLU A 64 6.33 3.86 4.59
CA GLU A 64 5.03 3.63 5.20
C GLU A 64 4.16 2.83 4.23
N HIS A 65 3.61 1.73 4.71
CA HIS A 65 2.76 0.81 3.96
C HIS A 65 1.30 1.06 4.34
N VAL A 66 0.56 1.71 3.46
CA VAL A 66 -0.88 1.97 3.63
C VAL A 66 -1.65 0.85 2.93
N LEU A 67 -2.39 0.05 3.69
CA LEU A 67 -3.27 -0.99 3.18
C LEU A 67 -4.67 -0.42 2.96
N ILE A 68 -5.06 -0.29 1.70
CA ILE A 68 -6.43 0.03 1.30
C ILE A 68 -7.16 -1.29 1.10
N GLN A 69 -8.17 -1.56 1.92
CA GLN A 69 -8.98 -2.75 1.80
C GLN A 69 -9.85 -2.69 0.55
N SER A 70 -9.93 -3.82 -0.15
CA SER A 70 -10.90 -4.03 -1.21
C SER A 70 -12.26 -4.42 -0.64
N GLN A 71 -13.25 -4.61 -1.52
CA GLN A 71 -14.52 -5.25 -1.16
C GLN A 71 -14.35 -6.65 -0.53
N TYR A 72 -13.20 -7.29 -0.75
CA TYR A 72 -12.83 -8.55 -0.11
C TYR A 72 -11.81 -8.29 1.00
N ALA A 73 -12.11 -8.74 2.22
CA ALA A 73 -11.21 -8.61 3.37
C ALA A 73 -9.83 -9.28 3.15
N GLU A 74 -9.75 -10.22 2.22
CA GLU A 74 -8.55 -10.99 1.89
C GLU A 74 -7.69 -10.32 0.79
N ILE A 75 -8.16 -9.23 0.17
CA ILE A 75 -7.41 -8.47 -0.82
C ILE A 75 -7.28 -7.02 -0.37
N ALA A 76 -6.06 -6.52 -0.37
CA ALA A 76 -5.76 -5.13 -0.05
C ALA A 76 -4.73 -4.56 -1.02
N MET A 77 -4.90 -3.30 -1.40
CA MET A 77 -3.88 -2.56 -2.11
C MET A 77 -2.89 -1.98 -1.09
N ALA A 78 -1.66 -2.47 -1.11
CA ALA A 78 -0.58 -1.95 -0.29
C ALA A 78 0.14 -0.81 -1.04
N LEU A 79 -0.07 0.42 -0.61
CA LEU A 79 0.71 1.56 -1.07
C LEU A 79 1.97 1.70 -0.23
N VAL A 80 3.10 1.85 -0.88
CA VAL A 80 4.38 2.15 -0.23
C VAL A 80 4.68 3.62 -0.42
N LEU A 81 4.72 4.36 0.67
CA LEU A 81 5.06 5.77 0.74
C LEU A 81 6.53 5.89 1.17
N ASP A 82 7.30 6.72 0.47
CA ASP A 82 8.67 7.07 0.83
C ASP A 82 8.63 8.31 1.74
N LEU A 83 9.00 8.13 3.01
CA LEU A 83 8.99 9.18 4.01
C LEU A 83 10.11 10.22 3.79
N ALA A 84 11.22 9.81 3.18
CA ALA A 84 12.34 10.68 2.90
C ALA A 84 12.02 11.63 1.73
N LYS A 85 11.34 11.12 0.69
CA LYS A 85 10.94 11.91 -0.48
C LYS A 85 9.55 12.55 -0.35
N LYS A 86 8.73 12.08 0.59
CA LYS A 86 7.30 12.44 0.74
C LYS A 86 6.51 12.18 -0.54
N GLU A 87 6.75 11.04 -1.17
CA GLU A 87 6.10 10.62 -2.41
C GLU A 87 5.70 9.15 -2.33
N VAL A 88 4.74 8.72 -3.15
CA VAL A 88 4.41 7.31 -3.28
C VAL A 88 5.52 6.60 -4.06
N TYR A 89 6.20 5.65 -3.41
CA TYR A 89 7.23 4.83 -4.02
C TYR A 89 6.64 3.85 -5.04
N GLY A 90 5.47 3.30 -4.73
CA GLY A 90 4.72 2.40 -5.59
C GLY A 90 3.53 1.78 -4.88
N HIS A 91 2.80 0.91 -5.57
CA HIS A 91 1.69 0.14 -5.02
C HIS A 91 1.86 -1.36 -5.30
N TYR A 92 1.27 -2.21 -4.48
CA TYR A 92 1.29 -3.66 -4.62
C TYR A 92 -0.07 -4.24 -4.25
N LEU A 93 -0.64 -5.05 -5.14
CA LEU A 93 -1.88 -5.78 -4.83
C LEU A 93 -1.54 -6.98 -3.93
N LEU A 94 -1.89 -6.86 -2.66
CA LEU A 94 -1.69 -7.89 -1.66
C LEU A 94 -2.89 -8.84 -1.67
N ASP A 95 -2.62 -10.10 -2.02
CA ASP A 95 -3.58 -11.18 -1.96
C ASP A 95 -3.26 -12.09 -0.77
N ILE A 96 -4.00 -11.92 0.32
CA ILE A 96 -3.84 -12.67 1.57
C ILE A 96 -4.25 -14.13 1.35
N ARG A 97 -5.14 -14.42 0.39
CA ARG A 97 -5.57 -15.79 0.05
C ARG A 97 -4.42 -16.64 -0.48
N ARG A 98 -3.47 -16.01 -1.17
CA ARG A 98 -2.29 -16.70 -1.70
C ARG A 98 -1.22 -16.99 -0.66
N GLY A 99 -1.50 -16.72 0.62
CA GLY A 99 -0.60 -17.03 1.74
C GLY A 99 0.63 -16.15 1.78
N LEU A 100 0.63 -15.01 1.07
CA LEU A 100 1.70 -14.02 1.19
C LEU A 100 1.48 -13.27 2.51
N PRO A 101 2.38 -13.42 3.49
CA PRO A 101 2.19 -12.76 4.76
C PRO A 101 2.27 -11.25 4.58
N VAL A 102 1.26 -10.56 5.12
CA VAL A 102 1.22 -9.09 5.22
C VAL A 102 2.42 -8.57 6.03
N VAL A 103 2.88 -9.40 6.97
CA VAL A 103 4.02 -9.20 7.87
C VAL A 103 5.05 -10.30 7.63
#